data_AF-A0A164D9K4-F1
#
_entry.id   AF-A0A164D9K4-F1
#
_cell.length_a   1.000
_cell.length_b   1.000
_cell.length_c   1.000
_cell.angle_alpha   90.00
_cell.angle_beta   90.00
_cell.angle_gamma   90.00
#
_symmetry.space_group_name_H-M   'P 1'
#
loop_
_entity.id
_entity.type
_entity.pdbx_description
1 polymer ?
#
loop_
_entity_poly.entity_id
_entity_poly.type
_entity_poly.pdbx_seq_one_letter_code
_entity_poly.pdbx_strand_id
1 'polypeptide(L)'
;LYKVISLPRPIDNATQGAQFYPLPPFLAVATDRQAFVELSADDAFRLLMSPALICPISSAIHRKHREPGCAMSLFVKDEAHSRTQCTTHVSPWLGQQNVYLGHRRWGYSTTEDTTITITCPQSREKVNTLIRRKPFDVFEVPMSCTAHLDNWIFQ
;
A
#
# COMPACT_ATOMS: atom_id res chain seq x y z
N LEU A 1 -1.75 7.26 -11.98
CA LEU A 1 -2.64 6.15 -11.56
C LEU A 1 -1.96 5.40 -10.41
N TYR A 2 -2.68 5.12 -9.33
CA TYR A 2 -2.17 4.39 -8.16
C TYR A 2 -2.97 3.10 -8.00
N LYS A 3 -2.28 1.97 -7.80
CA LYS A 3 -2.89 0.72 -7.35
C LYS A 3 -3.06 0.79 -5.83
N VAL A 4 -4.26 0.49 -5.34
CA VAL A 4 -4.53 0.45 -3.91
C VAL A 4 -4.30 -0.97 -3.42
N ILE A 5 -3.50 -1.11 -2.38
CA ILE A 5 -3.21 -2.39 -1.74
C ILE A 5 -3.49 -2.22 -0.25
N SER A 6 -4.39 -3.05 0.27
CA SER A 6 -4.77 -3.05 1.68
C SER A 6 -4.16 -4.28 2.35
N LEU A 7 -3.23 -4.08 3.27
CA LEU A 7 -2.71 -5.14 4.12
C LEU A 7 -3.43 -5.10 5.48
N PRO A 8 -3.89 -6.24 6.01
CA PRO A 8 -4.51 -6.29 7.33
C PRO A 8 -3.50 -5.91 8.39
N ARG A 9 -3.94 -5.10 9.36
CA ARG A 9 -3.19 -4.84 10.58
C ARG A 9 -3.64 -5.82 11.67
N PRO A 10 -2.73 -6.55 12.34
CA PRO A 10 -3.14 -7.42 13.43
C PRO A 10 -3.72 -6.60 14.59
N ILE A 11 -4.83 -7.06 15.11
CA ILE A 11 -5.52 -6.57 16.31
C ILE A 11 -5.84 -7.76 17.22
N ASP A 12 -6.33 -7.49 18.43
CA ASP A 12 -6.74 -8.51 19.40
C ASP A 12 -5.68 -9.61 19.60
N ASN A 13 -4.46 -9.22 20.01
CA ASN A 13 -3.33 -10.13 20.18
C ASN A 13 -3.04 -11.02 18.94
N ALA A 14 -3.25 -10.46 17.75
CA ALA A 14 -3.04 -11.12 16.46
C ALA A 14 -3.94 -12.33 16.20
N THR A 15 -5.16 -12.35 16.75
CA THR A 15 -6.22 -13.29 16.35
C THR A 15 -6.99 -12.77 15.12
N GLN A 16 -7.02 -11.45 14.93
CA GLN A 16 -7.80 -10.76 13.92
C GLN A 16 -6.94 -9.76 13.13
N GLY A 17 -7.30 -9.54 11.87
CA GLY A 17 -6.74 -8.55 10.98
C GLY A 17 -7.77 -7.48 10.64
N ALA A 18 -7.40 -6.22 10.80
CA ALA A 18 -8.23 -5.05 10.50
C ALA A 18 -7.77 -4.37 9.20
N GLN A 19 -8.71 -4.05 8.31
CA GLN A 19 -8.46 -3.34 7.05
C GLN A 19 -9.49 -2.23 6.85
N PHE A 20 -9.07 -1.13 6.23
CA PHE A 20 -10.01 -0.09 5.83
C PHE A 20 -10.89 -0.54 4.66
N TYR A 21 -12.13 -0.08 4.65
CA TYR A 21 -13.14 -0.32 3.64
C TYR A 21 -14.09 0.89 3.50
N PRO A 22 -14.72 1.16 2.34
CA PRO A 22 -14.43 0.59 1.04
C PRO A 22 -13.14 1.18 0.45
N LEU A 23 -12.36 0.35 -0.24
CA LEU A 23 -11.19 0.78 -0.99
C LEU A 23 -11.34 0.33 -2.45
N PRO A 24 -11.24 1.24 -3.44
CA PRO A 24 -11.25 0.87 -4.84
C PRO A 24 -9.93 0.18 -5.18
N PRO A 25 -9.87 -0.69 -6.20
CA PRO A 25 -8.63 -1.32 -6.62
C PRO A 25 -7.61 -0.31 -7.17
N PHE A 26 -8.08 0.79 -7.75
CA PHE A 26 -7.25 1.84 -8.31
C PHE A 26 -7.77 3.24 -7.95
N LEU A 27 -6.83 4.16 -7.78
CA LEU A 27 -7.09 5.59 -7.54
C LEU A 27 -6.32 6.40 -8.57
N ALA A 28 -7.01 7.15 -9.41
CA ALA A 28 -6.37 8.16 -10.25
C ALA A 28 -6.48 9.52 -9.57
N VAL A 29 -5.34 10.20 -9.42
CA VAL A 29 -5.25 11.50 -8.78
C VAL A 29 -4.62 12.46 -9.78
N ALA A 30 -5.21 13.64 -9.93
CA ALA A 30 -4.67 14.70 -10.76
C ALA A 30 -3.30 15.16 -10.22
N THR A 31 -2.45 15.70 -11.10
CA THR A 31 -1.08 16.12 -10.75
C THR A 31 -1.06 17.15 -9.62
N ASP A 32 -2.04 18.05 -9.58
CA ASP A 32 -2.23 19.07 -8.54
C ASP A 32 -2.83 18.52 -7.23
N ARG A 33 -3.23 17.24 -7.22
CA ARG A 33 -3.91 16.54 -6.12
C ARG A 33 -5.22 17.19 -5.67
N GLN A 34 -5.85 18.00 -6.53
CA GLN A 34 -7.13 18.66 -6.24
C GLN A 34 -8.34 17.82 -6.69
N ALA A 35 -8.14 16.95 -7.67
CA ALA A 35 -9.14 16.06 -8.21
C ALA A 35 -8.67 14.61 -8.17
N PHE A 36 -9.63 13.70 -8.02
CA PHE A 36 -9.39 12.27 -8.03
C PHE A 36 -10.57 11.52 -8.61
N VAL A 37 -10.34 10.27 -8.97
CA VAL A 37 -11.39 9.33 -9.32
C VAL A 37 -11.03 7.94 -8.82
N GLU A 38 -12.03 7.28 -8.24
CA GLU A 38 -11.96 5.89 -7.83
C GLU A 38 -12.32 5.01 -9.02
N LEU A 39 -11.45 4.05 -9.34
CA LEU A 39 -11.51 3.26 -10.55
C LEU A 39 -11.67 1.79 -10.20
N SER A 40 -12.57 1.12 -10.91
CA SER A 40 -12.70 -0.33 -10.86
C SER A 40 -11.51 -1.01 -11.55
N ALA A 41 -11.41 -2.33 -11.40
CA ALA A 41 -10.42 -3.11 -12.13
C ALA A 41 -10.65 -3.06 -13.65
N ASP A 42 -11.91 -3.01 -14.09
CA ASP A 42 -12.27 -2.90 -15.51
C ASP A 42 -11.89 -1.53 -16.08
N ASP A 43 -12.17 -0.44 -15.36
CA ASP A 43 -11.74 0.90 -15.78
C ASP A 43 -10.22 0.95 -15.92
N ALA A 44 -9.48 0.50 -14.91
CA ALA A 44 -8.01 0.47 -14.95
C ALA A 44 -7.47 -0.38 -16.10
N PHE A 45 -8.09 -1.53 -16.38
CA PHE A 45 -7.70 -2.37 -17.50
C PHE A 45 -7.90 -1.65 -18.84
N ARG A 46 -9.06 -1.02 -19.06
CA ARG A 46 -9.31 -0.22 -20.28
C ARG A 46 -8.33 0.92 -20.43
N LEU A 47 -7.94 1.56 -19.34
CA LEU A 47 -6.94 2.64 -19.34
C LEU A 47 -5.55 2.17 -19.77
N LEU A 48 -5.12 1.00 -19.29
CA LEU A 48 -3.80 0.45 -19.59
C LEU A 48 -3.72 -0.11 -21.01
N MET A 49 -4.84 -0.59 -21.57
CA MET A 49 -4.90 -1.22 -22.89
C MET A 49 -5.27 -0.25 -24.02
N SER A 50 -5.80 0.93 -23.71
CA SER A 50 -6.22 1.89 -24.73
C SER A 50 -5.01 2.63 -25.31
N PRO A 51 -4.84 2.66 -26.65
CA PRO A 51 -3.87 3.53 -27.31
C PRO A 51 -4.31 5.00 -27.32
N ALA A 52 -5.54 5.30 -26.89
CA ALA A 52 -6.06 6.65 -26.84
C ALA A 52 -5.45 7.44 -25.68
N LEU A 53 -5.15 8.72 -25.93
CA LEU A 53 -4.70 9.68 -24.92
C LEU A 53 -5.78 10.02 -23.87
N ILE A 54 -7.03 9.59 -24.10
CA ILE A 54 -8.18 9.92 -23.27
C ILE A 54 -8.72 8.65 -22.61
N CYS A 55 -8.77 8.74 -21.29
CA CYS A 55 -9.27 7.75 -20.37
C CYS A 55 -10.81 7.69 -20.40
N PRO A 56 -11.46 6.58 -20.81
CA PRO A 56 -12.91 6.44 -20.67
C PRO A 56 -13.24 6.16 -19.21
N ILE A 57 -13.38 7.22 -18.42
CA ILE A 57 -13.74 7.13 -17.00
C ILE A 57 -15.26 6.98 -16.93
N SER A 58 -15.73 5.86 -16.40
CA SER A 58 -17.16 5.58 -16.22
C SER A 58 -17.77 6.26 -14.98
N SER A 59 -16.91 6.73 -14.07
CA SER A 59 -17.27 7.38 -12.82
C SER A 59 -17.00 8.90 -12.82
N ALA A 60 -17.63 9.60 -11.89
CA ALA A 60 -17.44 11.04 -11.74
C ALA A 60 -16.03 11.38 -11.21
N ILE A 61 -15.48 12.51 -11.67
CA ILE A 61 -14.25 13.07 -11.10
C ILE A 61 -14.63 13.89 -9.86
N HIS A 62 -14.14 13.47 -8.70
CA HIS A 62 -14.41 14.11 -7.43
C HIS A 62 -13.32 15.13 -7.09
N ARG A 63 -13.72 16.19 -6.38
CA ARG A 63 -12.78 17.17 -5.82
C ARG A 63 -12.43 16.77 -4.39
N LYS A 64 -11.14 16.85 -4.05
CA LYS A 64 -10.60 16.48 -2.73
C LYS A 64 -11.41 17.08 -1.57
N HIS A 65 -11.81 18.34 -1.68
CA HIS A 65 -12.44 19.11 -0.58
C HIS A 65 -13.96 19.02 -0.53
N ARG A 66 -14.62 18.39 -1.51
CA ARG A 66 -16.08 18.36 -1.58
C ARG A 66 -16.62 17.08 -0.94
N GLU A 67 -16.09 15.94 -1.36
CA GLU A 67 -16.52 14.60 -0.90
C GLU A 67 -15.33 13.63 -1.05
N PRO A 68 -14.35 13.64 -0.12
CA PRO A 68 -13.26 12.68 -0.20
C PRO A 68 -13.81 11.29 0.19
N GLY A 69 -13.78 10.33 -0.74
CA GLY A 69 -14.04 8.93 -0.40
C GLY A 69 -13.01 8.38 0.60
N CYS A 70 -13.24 7.18 1.14
CA CYS A 70 -12.32 6.57 2.10
C CYS A 70 -10.88 6.51 1.58
N ALA A 71 -10.70 6.06 0.33
CA ALA A 71 -9.38 5.91 -0.27
C ALA A 71 -8.66 7.26 -0.45
N MET A 72 -9.38 8.30 -0.89
CA MET A 72 -8.79 9.63 -1.03
C MET A 72 -8.43 10.23 0.34
N SER A 73 -9.29 10.04 1.34
CA SER A 73 -9.04 10.50 2.72
C SER A 73 -7.75 9.89 3.29
N LEU A 74 -7.55 8.58 3.08
CA LEU A 74 -6.31 7.89 3.46
C LEU A 74 -5.11 8.39 2.63
N PHE A 75 -5.28 8.59 1.32
CA PHE A 75 -4.20 9.05 0.43
C PHE A 75 -3.66 10.43 0.81
N VAL A 76 -4.53 11.36 1.19
CA VAL A 76 -4.14 12.72 1.63
C VAL A 76 -3.84 12.82 3.13
N LYS A 77 -3.95 11.71 3.87
CA LYS A 77 -3.77 11.64 5.33
C LYS A 77 -4.73 12.56 6.09
N ASP A 78 -5.98 12.64 5.65
CA ASP A 78 -7.04 13.37 6.35
C ASP A 78 -7.72 12.45 7.37
N GLU A 79 -7.28 12.53 8.61
CA GLU A 79 -7.76 11.70 9.72
C GLU A 79 -9.23 11.97 10.09
N ALA A 80 -9.75 13.18 9.84
CA ALA A 80 -11.13 13.51 10.17
C ALA A 80 -12.09 12.84 9.18
N HIS A 81 -11.78 12.95 7.88
CA HIS A 81 -12.58 12.31 6.85
C HIS A 81 -12.36 10.80 6.82
N SER A 82 -11.15 10.29 7.08
CA SER A 82 -10.92 8.84 7.12
C SER A 82 -11.80 8.15 8.16
N ARG A 83 -11.98 8.75 9.35
CA ARG A 83 -12.84 8.20 10.41
C ARG A 83 -14.33 8.18 10.08
N THR A 84 -14.79 9.07 9.20
CA THR A 84 -16.21 9.18 8.84
C THR A 84 -16.53 8.42 7.56
N GLN A 85 -15.57 8.31 6.64
CA GLN A 85 -15.75 7.72 5.31
C GLN A 85 -15.28 6.27 5.23
N CYS A 86 -14.32 5.88 6.08
CA CYS A 86 -13.84 4.51 6.14
C CYS A 86 -14.51 3.74 7.28
N THR A 87 -14.98 2.54 6.98
CA THR A 87 -15.23 1.50 7.96
C THR A 87 -14.02 0.59 8.09
N THR A 88 -13.98 -0.20 9.16
CA THR A 88 -12.96 -1.24 9.35
C THR A 88 -13.60 -2.60 9.14
N HIS A 89 -13.10 -3.35 8.17
CA HIS A 89 -13.42 -4.75 8.00
C HIS A 89 -12.45 -5.59 8.82
N VAL A 90 -12.99 -6.54 9.59
CA VAL A 90 -12.22 -7.42 10.47
C VAL A 90 -12.36 -8.85 9.97
N SER A 91 -11.23 -9.54 9.81
CA SER A 91 -11.16 -10.94 9.41
C SER A 91 -10.18 -11.70 10.31
N PRO A 92 -10.20 -13.05 10.33
CA PRO A 92 -9.20 -13.82 11.06
C PRO A 92 -7.78 -13.48 10.59
N TRP A 93 -6.85 -13.32 11.52
CA TRP A 93 -5.44 -13.09 11.19
C TRP A 93 -4.79 -14.40 10.73
N LEU A 94 -4.26 -14.40 9.51
CA LEU A 94 -3.65 -15.58 8.90
C LEU A 94 -2.12 -15.64 9.08
N GLY A 95 -1.57 -14.75 9.90
CA GLY A 95 -0.12 -14.59 10.06
C GLY A 95 0.43 -13.40 9.29
N GLN A 96 1.76 -13.24 9.35
CA GLN A 96 2.49 -12.14 8.73
C GLN A 96 2.20 -12.08 7.22
N GLN A 97 1.94 -10.88 6.71
CA GLN A 97 1.65 -10.64 5.30
C GLN A 97 2.70 -9.76 4.65
N ASN A 98 2.95 -9.99 3.36
CA ASN A 98 3.74 -9.10 2.52
C ASN A 98 3.22 -9.09 1.10
N VAL A 99 3.64 -8.07 0.37
CA VAL A 99 3.24 -7.84 -1.01
C VAL A 99 4.32 -7.10 -1.76
N TYR A 100 4.62 -7.56 -2.97
CA TYR A 100 5.51 -6.84 -3.87
C TYR A 100 4.77 -5.65 -4.50
N LEU A 101 5.30 -4.44 -4.27
CA LEU A 101 4.75 -3.18 -4.77
C LEU A 101 5.39 -2.72 -6.09
N GLY A 102 6.34 -3.51 -6.61
CA GLY A 102 7.13 -3.13 -7.78
C GLY A 102 8.32 -2.24 -7.42
N HIS A 103 9.31 -2.20 -8.31
CA HIS A 103 10.53 -1.38 -8.15
C HIS A 103 11.30 -1.72 -6.87
N ARG A 104 11.37 -3.00 -6.49
CA ARG A 104 12.03 -3.52 -5.27
C ARG A 104 11.41 -3.01 -3.96
N ARG A 105 10.19 -2.48 -4.03
CA ARG A 105 9.44 -2.08 -2.85
C ARG A 105 8.54 -3.21 -2.39
N TRP A 106 8.54 -3.42 -1.08
CA TRP A 106 7.77 -4.44 -0.40
C TRP A 106 6.95 -3.77 0.71
N GLY A 107 5.66 -4.04 0.71
CA GLY A 107 4.79 -3.74 1.84
C GLY A 107 4.69 -4.96 2.73
N TYR A 108 4.67 -4.79 4.04
CA TYR A 108 4.50 -5.89 4.98
C TYR A 108 3.64 -5.50 6.18
N SER A 109 3.10 -6.51 6.84
CA SER A 109 2.33 -6.40 8.08
C SER A 109 2.66 -7.57 9.01
N THR A 110 3.15 -7.25 10.20
CA THR A 110 3.54 -8.13 11.29
C THR A 110 2.89 -7.70 12.60
N THR A 111 3.01 -8.54 13.62
CA THR A 111 2.42 -8.33 14.95
C THR A 111 3.24 -7.39 15.82
N GLU A 112 4.56 -7.39 15.64
CA GLU A 112 5.52 -6.66 16.46
C GLU A 112 6.48 -5.85 15.59
N ASP A 113 7.23 -4.95 16.24
CA ASP A 113 8.35 -4.26 15.63
C ASP A 113 9.35 -5.30 15.09
N THR A 114 9.77 -5.12 13.85
CA THR A 114 10.66 -6.07 13.19
C THR A 114 11.96 -5.42 12.77
N THR A 115 13.01 -6.23 12.67
CA THR A 115 14.32 -5.77 12.18
C THR A 115 14.56 -6.37 10.80
N ILE A 116 14.72 -5.50 9.81
CA ILE A 116 15.07 -5.90 8.45
C ILE A 116 16.59 -5.88 8.33
N THR A 117 17.18 -7.01 7.95
CA THR A 117 18.62 -7.12 7.69
C THR A 117 18.87 -7.04 6.19
N ILE A 118 19.60 -6.02 5.74
CA ILE A 118 19.97 -5.88 4.33
C ILE A 118 21.40 -6.36 4.13
N THR A 119 21.57 -7.30 3.20
CA THR A 119 22.85 -7.91 2.84
C THR A 119 23.16 -7.64 1.36
N CYS A 120 24.33 -7.06 1.08
CA CYS A 120 24.75 -6.71 -0.28
C CYS A 120 26.09 -7.40 -0.63
N PRO A 121 26.22 -8.02 -1.82
CA PRO A 121 27.40 -8.79 -2.21
C PRO A 121 28.63 -7.93 -2.54
N GLN A 122 28.44 -6.64 -2.87
CA GLN A 122 29.56 -5.75 -3.26
C GLN A 122 30.15 -4.92 -2.10
N SER A 123 29.67 -5.13 -0.87
CA SER A 123 30.24 -4.45 0.29
C SER A 123 31.55 -5.16 0.69
N ARG A 124 32.69 -4.46 0.58
CA ARG A 124 34.02 -4.98 0.93
C ARG A 124 34.13 -5.42 2.40
N GLU A 125 33.25 -4.91 3.25
CA GLU A 125 32.94 -5.43 4.58
C GLU A 125 31.52 -6.01 4.53
N LYS A 126 31.22 -7.13 5.19
CA LYS A 126 29.84 -7.63 5.35
C LYS A 126 29.02 -6.67 6.23
N VAL A 127 28.71 -5.47 5.74
CA VAL A 127 27.92 -4.48 6.46
C VAL A 127 26.46 -4.88 6.29
N ASN A 128 25.99 -5.72 7.20
CA ASN A 128 24.58 -5.99 7.36
C ASN A 128 23.96 -4.72 7.97
N THR A 129 23.10 -4.05 7.20
CA THR A 129 22.35 -2.91 7.75
C THR A 129 21.11 -3.44 8.45
N LEU A 130 21.04 -3.26 9.77
CA LEU A 130 19.89 -3.61 10.58
C LEU A 130 18.98 -2.39 10.69
N ILE A 131 17.77 -2.49 10.17
CA ILE A 131 16.79 -1.42 10.20
C ILE A 131 15.60 -1.87 11.04
N ARG A 132 15.45 -1.28 12.22
CA ARG A 132 14.25 -1.47 13.04
C ARG A 132 13.08 -0.72 12.40
N ARG A 133 11.97 -1.41 12.22
CA ARG A 133 10.78 -0.89 11.60
C ARG A 133 9.54 -1.21 12.43
N LYS A 134 8.50 -0.43 12.17
CA LYS A 134 7.17 -0.63 12.76
C LYS A 134 6.57 -1.95 12.26
N PRO A 135 5.52 -2.46 12.92
CA PRO A 135 4.90 -3.73 12.52
C PRO A 135 4.28 -3.69 11.12
N PHE A 136 3.98 -2.52 10.58
CA PHE A 136 3.51 -2.35 9.22
C PHE A 136 4.23 -1.16 8.60
N ASP A 137 4.87 -1.38 7.45
CA ASP A 137 5.57 -0.33 6.72
C ASP A 137 5.79 -0.77 5.26
N VAL A 138 6.32 0.16 4.47
CA VAL A 138 6.87 -0.11 3.15
C VAL A 138 8.38 0.14 3.20
N PHE A 139 9.16 -0.80 2.67
CA PHE A 139 10.59 -0.62 2.50
C PHE A 139 11.03 -0.94 1.07
N GLU A 140 12.19 -0.42 0.70
CA GLU A 140 12.83 -0.68 -0.59
C GLU A 140 14.11 -1.48 -0.37
N VAL A 141 14.29 -2.53 -1.18
CA VAL A 141 15.54 -3.30 -1.22
C VAL A 141 16.49 -2.60 -2.22
N PRO A 142 17.71 -2.22 -1.80
CA PRO A 142 18.68 -1.60 -2.71
C PRO A 142 19.08 -2.54 -3.85
N MET A 143 19.55 -1.97 -4.98
CA MET A 143 20.06 -2.78 -6.11
C MET A 143 21.06 -3.82 -5.63
N SER A 144 20.94 -5.02 -6.18
CA SER A 144 21.88 -6.12 -5.96
C SER A 144 21.96 -6.60 -4.50
N CYS A 145 21.07 -6.17 -3.62
CA CYS A 145 21.01 -6.61 -2.22
C CYS A 145 19.82 -7.54 -1.96
N THR A 146 19.82 -8.21 -0.82
CA THR A 146 18.70 -8.98 -0.30
C THR A 146 18.30 -8.45 1.06
N ALA A 147 17.01 -8.36 1.34
CA ALA A 147 16.50 -8.02 2.66
C ALA A 147 15.93 -9.26 3.35
N HIS A 148 16.23 -9.44 4.62
CA HIS A 148 15.83 -10.60 5.43
C HIS A 148 14.98 -10.13 6.60
N LEU A 149 13.87 -10.81 6.85
CA LEU A 149 12.90 -10.53 7.91
C LEU A 149 12.42 -11.87 8.47
N ASP A 150 12.86 -12.29 9.65
CA ASP A 150 12.58 -13.57 10.35
C ASP A 150 12.36 -14.81 9.44
N ASN A 151 11.20 -14.90 8.78
CA ASN A 151 10.78 -16.01 7.93
C ASN A 151 10.79 -15.70 6.41
N TRP A 152 11.27 -14.53 5.98
CA TRP A 152 11.14 -14.02 4.61
C TRP A 152 12.45 -13.45 4.08
N ILE A 153 12.68 -13.67 2.78
CA ILE A 153 13.79 -13.10 2.02
C ILE A 153 13.19 -12.32 0.85
N PHE A 154 13.60 -11.07 0.69
CA PHE A 154 13.12 -10.15 -0.33
C PHE A 154 14.26 -9.74 -1.26
N GLN A 155 13.92 -9.58 -2.54
CA GLN A 155 14.80 -9.16 -3.64
C GLN A 155 14.18 -8.00 -4.41
#